data_AF-A0A3N0W689-F1
#
_entry.id   AF-A0A3N0W689-F1
#
_cell.length_a   1.000
_cell.length_b   1.000
_cell.length_c   1.000
_cell.angle_alpha   90.00
_cell.angle_beta   90.00
_cell.angle_gamma   90.00
#
_symmetry.space_group_name_H-M   'P 1'
#
loop_
_entity.id
_entity.type
_entity.pdbx_description
1 polymer ?
#
loop_
_entity_poly.entity_id
_entity_poly.type
_entity_poly.pdbx_seq_one_letter_code
_entity_poly.pdbx_strand_id
1 'polypeptide(L)'
;MNKIIVLILAMTSCVITAQVGINTSTPDTSAALDVSSTTKGVLLPRISNLASVSNPATGLVIFDTNKKCISQNIGTPAAPNWSCLSPYVAKFFYMPSVVFDTSTLGTGQTKDLYTLYKNQFANVPANARSTSAPAAIPFFPNASDLYYYVTGYDSTVFRINSISDTGVLNYDVLSNATPASFINIVFVVK
;
A
#
# COMPACT_ATOMS: atom_id res chain seq x y z
N MET A 1 56.47 27.58 15.99
CA MET A 1 55.43 27.90 14.98
C MET A 1 54.81 26.64 14.37
N ASN A 2 55.61 25.69 13.86
CA ASN A 2 55.10 24.47 13.18
C ASN A 2 54.21 23.57 14.05
N LYS A 3 54.44 23.48 15.38
CA LYS A 3 53.60 22.68 16.29
C LYS A 3 52.20 23.27 16.53
N ILE A 4 52.04 24.60 16.39
CA ILE A 4 50.75 25.29 16.56
C ILE A 4 49.88 25.12 15.30
N ILE A 5 50.50 25.13 14.12
CA ILE A 5 49.81 24.91 12.84
C ILE A 5 49.25 23.48 12.74
N VAL A 6 49.98 22.47 13.23
CA VAL A 6 49.50 21.07 13.28
C VAL A 6 48.28 20.91 14.20
N LEU A 7 48.23 21.64 15.32
CA LEU A 7 47.11 21.58 16.27
C LEU A 7 45.83 22.20 15.69
N ILE A 8 45.96 23.30 14.92
CA ILE A 8 44.84 23.98 14.27
C ILE A 8 44.29 23.14 13.10
N LEU A 9 45.16 22.47 12.33
CA LEU A 9 44.75 21.58 11.24
C LEU A 9 44.09 20.28 11.73
N ALA A 10 44.40 19.85 12.96
CA ALA A 10 43.78 18.67 13.60
C ALA A 10 42.38 18.96 14.18
N MET A 11 42.02 20.23 14.44
CA MET A 11 40.69 20.60 14.92
C MET A 11 39.64 20.74 13.81
N THR A 12 40.07 20.88 12.55
CA THR A 12 39.17 21.04 11.38
C THR A 12 38.60 19.73 10.83
N SER A 13 38.95 18.55 11.37
CA SER A 13 38.47 17.25 10.90
C SER A 13 37.28 16.68 11.68
N CYS A 14 36.69 17.43 12.63
CA CYS A 14 35.57 16.95 13.40
C CYS A 14 34.24 17.35 12.74
N VAL A 15 33.70 16.47 11.89
CA VAL A 15 32.33 16.59 11.37
C VAL A 15 31.36 16.18 12.48
N ILE A 16 30.79 17.16 13.18
CA ILE A 16 29.72 16.94 14.14
C ILE A 16 28.39 16.75 13.38
N THR A 17 27.81 15.56 13.47
CA THR A 17 26.47 15.28 12.93
C THR A 17 25.40 15.83 13.91
N ALA A 18 24.44 16.60 13.41
CA ALA A 18 23.38 17.23 14.22
C ALA A 18 22.15 16.31 14.40
N GLN A 19 22.37 15.04 14.73
CA GLN A 19 21.28 14.09 15.00
C GLN A 19 20.82 14.17 16.45
N VAL A 20 19.51 14.14 16.68
CA VAL A 20 18.93 14.17 18.02
C VAL A 20 18.66 12.73 18.49
N GLY A 21 19.48 12.25 19.41
CA GLY A 21 19.21 11.00 20.14
C GLY A 21 18.50 11.28 21.46
N ILE A 22 17.39 10.59 21.73
CA ILE A 22 16.74 10.57 23.05
C ILE A 22 16.89 9.17 23.63
N ASN A 23 17.61 9.07 24.76
CA ASN A 23 17.99 7.81 25.42
C ASN A 23 18.82 6.84 24.54
N THR A 24 19.52 7.35 23.52
CA THR A 24 20.53 6.60 22.75
C THR A 24 21.72 7.50 22.44
N SER A 25 22.94 6.97 22.57
CA SER A 25 24.18 7.65 22.17
C SER A 25 24.60 7.30 20.74
N THR A 26 23.93 6.33 20.13
CA THR A 26 24.15 5.90 18.74
C THR A 26 22.81 5.93 17.98
N PRO A 27 22.27 7.14 17.69
CA PRO A 27 21.13 7.26 16.79
C PRO A 27 21.39 6.52 15.48
N ASP A 28 20.35 5.90 14.92
CA ASP A 28 20.42 5.29 13.60
C ASP A 28 20.92 6.33 12.58
N THR A 29 21.86 5.94 11.72
CA THR A 29 22.49 6.85 10.73
C THR A 29 21.53 7.46 9.72
N SER A 30 20.34 6.86 9.56
CA SER A 30 19.27 7.36 8.69
C SER A 30 18.31 8.31 9.41
N ALA A 31 18.44 8.51 10.72
CA ALA A 31 17.50 9.26 11.55
C ALA A 31 18.02 10.65 11.95
N ALA A 32 17.21 11.68 11.69
CA ALA A 32 17.43 13.01 12.29
C ALA A 32 16.99 13.07 13.77
N LEU A 33 16.03 12.24 14.16
CA LEU A 33 15.56 12.03 15.53
C LEU A 33 15.41 10.52 15.78
N ASP A 34 16.11 10.00 16.78
CA ASP A 34 16.01 8.60 17.22
C ASP A 34 15.67 8.56 18.71
N VAL A 35 14.62 7.82 19.07
CA VAL A 35 14.10 7.72 20.44
C VAL A 35 14.08 6.25 20.84
N SER A 36 14.91 5.87 21.81
CA SER A 36 14.98 4.50 22.30
C SER A 36 14.37 4.37 23.69
N SER A 37 13.50 3.38 23.88
CA SER A 37 13.01 2.99 25.20
C SER A 37 12.34 1.62 25.12
N THR A 38 12.45 0.82 26.17
CA THR A 38 11.71 -0.44 26.31
C THR A 38 10.39 -0.28 27.06
N THR A 39 10.14 0.88 27.69
CA THR A 39 8.98 1.10 28.57
C THR A 39 8.24 2.42 28.33
N LYS A 40 8.72 3.30 27.45
CA LYS A 40 8.10 4.61 27.14
C LYS A 40 7.91 4.75 25.63
N GLY A 41 6.90 5.53 25.23
CA GLY A 41 6.63 5.86 23.83
C GLY A 41 6.79 7.35 23.52
N VAL A 42 6.47 7.74 22.28
CA VAL A 42 6.45 9.13 21.83
C VAL A 42 5.01 9.61 21.75
N LEU A 43 4.71 10.74 22.39
CA LEU A 43 3.47 11.49 22.15
C LEU A 43 3.71 12.48 21.01
N LEU A 44 3.05 12.25 19.89
CA LEU A 44 2.94 13.25 18.82
C LEU A 44 2.10 14.45 19.30
N PRO A 45 2.23 15.63 18.66
CA PRO A 45 1.35 16.75 18.90
C PRO A 45 -0.12 16.33 18.84
N ARG A 46 -0.86 16.55 19.93
CA ARG A 46 -2.27 16.17 20.09
C ARG A 46 -3.15 17.33 19.66
N ILE A 47 -3.86 17.19 18.55
CA ILE A 47 -4.59 18.28 17.92
C ILE A 47 -6.05 17.88 17.73
N SER A 48 -6.97 18.69 18.24
CA SER A 48 -8.42 18.52 18.04
C SER A 48 -8.92 19.32 16.85
N ASN A 49 -8.49 20.57 16.71
CA ASN A 49 -8.84 21.43 15.59
C ASN A 49 -7.72 21.43 14.54
N LEU A 50 -7.87 20.62 13.49
CA LEU A 50 -6.89 20.52 12.41
C LEU A 50 -6.70 21.84 11.64
N ALA A 51 -7.70 22.73 11.64
CA ALA A 51 -7.58 24.05 11.02
C ALA A 51 -6.65 25.00 11.80
N SER A 52 -6.28 24.66 13.04
CA SER A 52 -5.31 25.43 13.82
C SER A 52 -3.85 25.23 13.36
N VAL A 53 -3.60 24.19 12.56
CA VAL A 53 -2.27 23.94 11.99
C VAL A 53 -2.16 24.73 10.69
N SER A 54 -1.53 25.90 10.74
CA SER A 54 -1.32 26.73 9.56
C SER A 54 -0.16 26.19 8.71
N ASN A 55 -0.35 26.15 7.38
CA ASN A 55 0.64 25.67 6.41
C ASN A 55 1.33 24.34 6.81
N PRO A 56 0.58 23.28 7.16
CA PRO A 56 1.20 22.03 7.60
C PRO A 56 2.04 21.44 6.48
N ALA A 57 3.27 21.06 6.78
CA ALA A 57 4.13 20.40 5.80
C ALA A 57 3.47 19.13 5.23
N THR A 58 3.73 18.82 3.96
CA THR A 58 3.38 17.50 3.42
C THR A 58 4.12 16.43 4.21
N GLY A 59 3.39 15.40 4.64
CA GLY A 59 3.91 14.32 5.47
C GLY A 59 3.91 14.63 6.97
N LEU A 60 3.49 15.81 7.43
CA LEU A 60 3.39 16.14 8.86
C LEU A 60 2.51 15.12 9.59
N VAL A 61 2.99 14.58 10.71
CA VAL A 61 2.32 13.56 11.51
C VAL A 61 1.89 14.13 12.86
N ILE A 62 0.63 13.91 13.23
CA ILE A 62 0.03 14.36 14.49
C ILE A 62 -0.82 13.23 15.09
N PHE A 63 -1.24 13.41 16.34
CA PHE A 63 -2.35 12.64 16.89
C PHE A 63 -3.63 13.48 16.85
N ASP A 64 -4.58 13.09 15.99
CA ASP A 64 -5.90 13.72 15.92
C ASP A 64 -6.76 13.20 17.08
N THR A 65 -7.09 14.08 18.04
CA THR A 65 -7.83 13.66 19.24
C THR A 65 -9.32 13.45 18.99
N ASN A 66 -9.88 14.01 17.91
CA ASN A 66 -11.28 13.79 17.55
C ASN A 66 -11.44 12.44 16.85
N LYS A 67 -10.56 12.14 15.90
CA LYS A 67 -10.54 10.84 15.18
C LYS A 67 -9.87 9.73 15.99
N LYS A 68 -9.14 10.06 17.06
CA LYS A 68 -8.38 9.15 17.93
C LYS A 68 -7.38 8.30 17.13
N CYS A 69 -6.65 8.93 16.22
CA CYS A 69 -5.73 8.26 15.30
C CYS A 69 -4.43 9.05 15.12
N ILE A 70 -3.37 8.36 14.69
CA ILE A 70 -2.20 9.02 14.09
C ILE A 70 -2.64 9.51 12.70
N SER A 71 -2.53 10.81 12.43
CA SER A 71 -2.97 11.45 11.20
C SER A 71 -1.79 12.06 10.47
N GLN A 72 -1.73 11.88 9.16
CA GLN A 72 -0.72 12.46 8.28
C GLN A 72 -1.36 13.43 7.30
N ASN A 73 -0.70 14.58 7.07
CA ASN A 73 -1.06 15.45 5.95
C ASN A 73 -0.54 14.83 4.63
N ILE A 74 -1.43 14.25 3.85
CA ILE A 74 -1.14 13.69 2.51
C ILE A 74 -1.33 14.73 1.39
N GLY A 75 -1.78 15.94 1.73
CA GLY A 75 -1.93 17.07 0.81
C GLY A 75 -0.69 17.97 0.75
N THR A 76 -0.89 19.19 0.27
CA THR A 76 0.14 20.24 0.24
C THR A 76 -0.03 21.20 1.42
N PRO A 77 0.94 22.06 1.75
CA PRO A 77 0.76 23.10 2.75
C PRO A 77 -0.40 24.07 2.43
N ALA A 78 -0.63 24.35 1.14
CA ALA A 78 -1.70 25.24 0.69
C ALA A 78 -3.09 24.56 0.67
N ALA A 79 -3.12 23.23 0.53
CA ALA A 79 -4.35 22.43 0.51
C ALA A 79 -4.14 21.16 1.34
N PRO A 80 -4.17 21.27 2.69
CA PRO A 80 -3.92 20.14 3.55
C PRO A 80 -5.03 19.09 3.46
N ASN A 81 -4.64 17.82 3.48
CA ASN A 81 -5.54 16.69 3.48
C ASN A 81 -5.10 15.70 4.57
N TRP A 82 -5.86 15.66 5.67
CA TRP A 82 -5.51 14.88 6.85
C TRP A 82 -6.14 13.49 6.81
N SER A 83 -5.29 12.46 6.67
CA SER A 83 -5.70 11.06 6.63
C SER A 83 -5.17 10.29 7.84
N CYS A 84 -6.03 9.51 8.49
CA CYS A 84 -5.61 8.60 9.55
C CYS A 84 -4.74 7.47 8.97
N LEU A 85 -3.61 7.19 9.61
CA LEU A 85 -2.86 5.97 9.39
C LEU A 85 -3.63 4.82 10.07
N SER A 86 -4.42 4.08 9.29
CA SER A 86 -5.20 2.96 9.79
C SER A 86 -4.42 1.65 9.63
N PRO A 87 -4.20 0.89 10.72
CA PRO A 87 -3.66 -0.46 10.61
C PRO A 87 -4.71 -1.46 10.09
N TYR A 88 -5.99 -1.07 10.02
CA TYR A 88 -7.13 -1.92 9.65
C TYR A 88 -7.65 -1.64 8.24
N VAL A 89 -6.80 -1.23 7.31
CA VAL A 89 -7.21 -1.28 5.91
C VAL A 89 -7.39 -2.74 5.52
N ALA A 90 -8.57 -3.10 5.00
CA ALA A 90 -8.74 -4.40 4.37
C ALA A 90 -7.69 -4.47 3.25
N LYS A 91 -6.64 -5.27 3.48
CA LYS A 91 -5.57 -5.48 2.50
C LYS A 91 -6.02 -6.43 1.39
N PHE A 92 -7.31 -6.60 1.18
CA PHE A 92 -7.82 -7.50 0.16
C PHE A 92 -9.03 -6.87 -0.51
N PHE A 93 -9.26 -7.30 -1.75
CA PHE A 93 -10.42 -6.94 -2.54
C PHE A 93 -10.80 -8.13 -3.43
N TYR A 94 -12.08 -8.21 -3.80
CA TYR A 94 -12.51 -9.18 -4.79
C TYR A 94 -12.01 -8.77 -6.17
N MET A 95 -11.57 -9.75 -6.95
CA MET A 95 -11.30 -9.54 -8.36
C MET A 95 -12.60 -9.05 -9.05
N PRO A 96 -12.53 -8.10 -9.99
CA PRO A 96 -13.70 -7.76 -10.79
C PRO A 96 -14.20 -8.98 -11.56
N SER A 97 -15.49 -9.00 -11.89
CA SER A 97 -16.11 -10.12 -12.60
C SER A 97 -15.36 -10.43 -13.89
N VAL A 98 -15.07 -11.72 -14.10
CA VAL A 98 -14.43 -12.23 -15.32
C VAL A 98 -15.16 -13.47 -15.82
N VAL A 99 -15.18 -13.62 -17.13
CA VAL A 99 -15.84 -14.76 -17.78
C VAL A 99 -14.87 -15.93 -17.87
N PHE A 100 -15.31 -17.10 -17.43
CA PHE A 100 -14.66 -18.39 -17.71
C PHE A 100 -15.52 -19.16 -18.71
N ASP A 101 -14.97 -19.45 -19.88
CA ASP A 101 -15.66 -20.27 -20.87
C ASP A 101 -15.61 -21.73 -20.43
N THR A 102 -16.78 -22.36 -20.35
CA THR A 102 -16.95 -23.78 -19.99
C THR A 102 -17.61 -24.59 -21.11
N SER A 103 -17.81 -23.99 -22.28
CA SER A 103 -18.39 -24.66 -23.43
C SER A 103 -17.46 -25.70 -24.05
N THR A 104 -16.15 -25.56 -23.81
CA THR A 104 -15.12 -26.50 -24.23
C THR A 104 -14.41 -27.07 -23.02
N LEU A 105 -14.39 -28.39 -22.91
CA LEU A 105 -13.60 -29.08 -21.89
C LEU A 105 -12.12 -28.99 -22.26
N GLY A 106 -11.25 -28.84 -21.27
CA GLY A 106 -9.83 -28.67 -21.54
C GLY A 106 -8.99 -28.63 -20.27
N THR A 107 -7.76 -29.11 -20.39
CA THR A 107 -6.79 -29.14 -19.28
C THR A 107 -5.73 -28.06 -19.45
N GLY A 108 -5.18 -27.56 -18.35
CA GLY A 108 -4.04 -26.65 -18.34
C GLY A 108 -4.33 -25.28 -18.98
N GLN A 109 -5.60 -24.87 -19.02
CA GLN A 109 -6.01 -23.55 -19.50
C GLN A 109 -5.39 -22.47 -18.61
N THR A 110 -5.11 -21.31 -19.19
CA THR A 110 -4.51 -20.18 -18.46
C THR A 110 -5.39 -18.94 -18.54
N LYS A 111 -5.57 -18.26 -17.41
CA LYS A 111 -6.22 -16.95 -17.31
C LYS A 111 -5.30 -15.96 -16.59
N ASP A 112 -4.89 -14.89 -17.26
CA ASP A 112 -4.15 -13.81 -16.62
C ASP A 112 -5.12 -12.89 -15.86
N LEU A 113 -5.23 -13.13 -14.56
CA LEU A 113 -6.15 -12.42 -13.68
C LEU A 113 -5.69 -10.97 -13.47
N TYR A 114 -4.39 -10.71 -13.41
CA TYR A 114 -3.86 -9.37 -13.17
C TYR A 114 -4.14 -8.44 -14.35
N THR A 115 -3.88 -8.90 -15.57
CA THR A 115 -4.15 -8.12 -16.78
C THR A 115 -5.65 -7.81 -16.91
N LEU A 116 -6.52 -8.78 -16.61
CA LEU A 116 -7.98 -8.57 -16.61
C LEU A 116 -8.42 -7.52 -15.59
N TYR A 117 -7.87 -7.58 -14.37
CA TYR A 117 -8.10 -6.58 -13.33
C TYR A 117 -7.66 -5.18 -13.76
N LYS A 118 -6.42 -5.05 -14.23
CA LYS A 118 -5.85 -3.77 -14.67
C LYS A 118 -6.69 -3.14 -15.79
N ASN A 119 -7.09 -3.94 -16.77
CA ASN A 119 -7.86 -3.46 -17.91
C ASN A 119 -9.24 -2.91 -17.50
N GLN A 120 -9.92 -3.55 -16.55
CA GLN A 120 -11.22 -3.07 -16.06
C GLN A 120 -11.10 -1.77 -15.26
N PHE A 121 -9.99 -1.53 -14.57
CA PHE A 121 -9.81 -0.36 -13.71
C PHE A 121 -9.20 0.83 -14.45
N ALA A 122 -8.39 0.59 -15.49
CA ALA A 122 -7.62 1.65 -16.15
C ALA A 122 -8.47 2.58 -17.02
N ASN A 123 -9.55 2.09 -17.64
CA ASN A 123 -10.29 2.83 -18.68
C ASN A 123 -11.81 2.67 -18.54
N VAL A 124 -12.40 3.21 -17.48
CA VAL A 124 -13.85 3.20 -17.27
C VAL A 124 -14.53 4.21 -18.21
N PRO A 125 -15.48 3.81 -19.06
CA PRO A 125 -16.19 4.73 -19.97
C PRO A 125 -16.89 5.88 -19.24
N ALA A 126 -17.00 7.04 -19.89
CA ALA A 126 -17.63 8.23 -19.29
C ALA A 126 -19.10 8.03 -18.95
N ASN A 127 -19.83 7.22 -19.72
CA ASN A 127 -21.23 6.86 -19.46
C ASN A 127 -21.40 5.79 -18.36
N ALA A 128 -20.30 5.21 -17.87
CA ALA A 128 -20.28 4.15 -16.86
C ALA A 128 -19.58 4.59 -15.56
N ARG A 129 -19.45 5.91 -15.34
CA ARG A 129 -18.89 6.51 -14.12
C ARG A 129 -19.60 7.81 -13.78
N SER A 130 -19.49 8.27 -12.53
CA SER A 130 -20.03 9.58 -12.14
C SER A 130 -19.35 10.71 -12.92
N THR A 131 -20.07 11.81 -13.20
CA THR A 131 -19.59 12.90 -14.05
C THR A 131 -18.23 13.49 -13.63
N SER A 132 -17.97 13.58 -12.32
CA SER A 132 -16.71 14.08 -11.77
C SER A 132 -15.64 13.01 -11.56
N ALA A 133 -15.96 11.72 -11.79
CA ALA A 133 -15.04 10.63 -11.55
C ALA A 133 -13.97 10.57 -12.66
N PRO A 134 -12.69 10.37 -12.29
CA PRO A 134 -11.63 10.08 -13.25
C PRO A 134 -11.92 8.83 -14.08
N ALA A 135 -11.25 8.72 -15.24
CA ALA A 135 -11.37 7.54 -16.11
C ALA A 135 -10.76 6.27 -15.52
N ALA A 136 -9.74 6.43 -14.68
CA ALA A 136 -9.10 5.33 -14.00
C ALA A 136 -9.59 5.25 -12.55
N ILE A 137 -10.05 4.07 -12.15
CA ILE A 137 -10.18 3.73 -10.73
C ILE A 137 -8.76 3.42 -10.23
N PRO A 138 -8.32 3.93 -9.07
CA PRO A 138 -7.01 3.56 -8.52
C PRO A 138 -6.82 2.03 -8.44
N PHE A 139 -5.69 1.54 -8.96
CA PHE A 139 -5.36 0.13 -9.03
C PHE A 139 -3.87 -0.10 -8.76
N PHE A 140 -3.49 -1.33 -8.37
CA PHE A 140 -2.10 -1.70 -8.11
C PHE A 140 -1.33 -1.83 -9.44
N PRO A 141 -0.23 -1.09 -9.64
CA PRO A 141 0.44 -0.98 -10.93
C PRO A 141 1.29 -2.19 -11.32
N ASN A 142 1.69 -3.04 -10.35
CA ASN A 142 2.46 -4.25 -10.60
C ASN A 142 1.74 -5.49 -10.08
N ALA A 143 1.84 -6.60 -10.82
CA ALA A 143 1.30 -7.89 -10.39
C ALA A 143 1.94 -8.39 -9.09
N SER A 144 3.23 -8.08 -8.90
CA SER A 144 3.99 -8.48 -7.72
C SER A 144 3.52 -7.83 -6.42
N ASP A 145 2.71 -6.77 -6.49
CA ASP A 145 2.16 -6.05 -5.34
C ASP A 145 0.98 -6.81 -4.72
N LEU A 146 0.56 -7.92 -5.34
CA LEU A 146 -0.63 -8.70 -4.97
C LEU A 146 -0.30 -10.18 -4.78
N TYR A 147 -1.00 -10.81 -3.85
CA TYR A 147 -1.23 -12.25 -3.79
C TYR A 147 -2.60 -12.57 -4.38
N TYR A 148 -2.74 -13.74 -4.99
CA TYR A 148 -3.93 -14.15 -5.73
C TYR A 148 -4.51 -15.43 -5.13
N TYR A 149 -5.80 -15.42 -4.82
CA TYR A 149 -6.49 -16.56 -4.20
C TYR A 149 -7.78 -16.88 -4.93
N VAL A 150 -8.02 -18.17 -5.18
CA VAL A 150 -9.37 -18.68 -5.43
C VAL A 150 -9.93 -19.15 -4.09
N THR A 151 -10.97 -18.48 -3.60
CA THR A 151 -11.56 -18.73 -2.28
C THR A 151 -12.79 -19.62 -2.32
N GLY A 152 -13.35 -19.84 -3.52
CA GLY A 152 -14.43 -20.77 -3.76
C GLY A 152 -14.60 -20.99 -5.25
N TYR A 153 -14.92 -22.22 -5.65
CA TYR A 153 -15.22 -22.57 -7.03
C TYR A 153 -16.06 -23.85 -7.06
N ASP A 154 -16.81 -24.03 -8.13
CA ASP A 154 -17.50 -25.29 -8.42
C ASP A 154 -16.47 -26.35 -8.86
N SER A 155 -16.14 -27.27 -7.96
CA SER A 155 -15.16 -28.33 -8.21
C SER A 155 -15.63 -29.40 -9.19
N THR A 156 -16.92 -29.42 -9.55
CA THR A 156 -17.44 -30.32 -10.59
C THR A 156 -17.19 -29.76 -11.98
N VAL A 157 -17.11 -28.44 -12.09
CA VAL A 157 -16.91 -27.69 -13.35
C VAL A 157 -15.43 -27.37 -13.55
N PHE A 158 -14.71 -27.00 -12.49
CA PHE A 158 -13.32 -26.55 -12.58
C PHE A 158 -12.38 -27.35 -11.68
N ARG A 159 -11.14 -27.51 -12.14
CA ARG A 159 -10.00 -27.86 -11.27
C ARG A 159 -9.01 -26.72 -11.28
N ILE A 160 -8.65 -26.19 -10.12
CA ILE A 160 -7.58 -25.20 -10.01
C ILE A 160 -6.25 -25.94 -9.85
N ASN A 161 -5.33 -25.77 -10.79
CA ASN A 161 -4.04 -26.46 -10.78
C ASN A 161 -2.96 -25.61 -10.07
N SER A 162 -2.88 -24.32 -10.37
CA SER A 162 -1.95 -23.38 -9.74
C SER A 162 -2.32 -21.92 -10.03
N ILE A 163 -1.72 -21.00 -9.28
CA ILE A 163 -1.75 -19.55 -9.56
C ILE A 163 -0.31 -19.04 -9.42
N SER A 164 0.19 -18.32 -10.42
CA SER A 164 1.53 -17.73 -10.37
C SER A 164 1.60 -16.50 -9.46
N ASP A 165 2.81 -16.12 -9.05
CA ASP A 165 3.08 -14.85 -8.33
C ASP A 165 2.78 -13.59 -9.15
N THR A 166 2.52 -13.75 -10.45
CA THR A 166 2.12 -12.69 -11.38
C THR A 166 0.62 -12.72 -11.69
N GLY A 167 -0.16 -13.58 -11.04
CA GLY A 167 -1.61 -13.64 -11.18
C GLY A 167 -2.12 -14.44 -12.38
N VAL A 168 -1.31 -15.37 -12.93
CA VAL A 168 -1.76 -16.28 -13.99
C VAL A 168 -2.33 -17.55 -13.35
N LEU A 169 -3.65 -17.72 -13.47
CA LEU A 169 -4.38 -18.90 -13.02
C LEU A 169 -4.25 -20.02 -14.05
N ASN A 170 -3.80 -21.20 -13.62
CA ASN A 170 -3.85 -22.43 -14.41
C ASN A 170 -4.97 -23.33 -13.90
N TYR A 171 -5.86 -23.76 -14.80
CA TYR A 171 -7.06 -24.50 -14.44
C TYR A 171 -7.50 -25.46 -15.55
N ASP A 172 -8.37 -26.40 -15.19
CA ASP A 172 -9.06 -27.28 -16.12
C ASP A 172 -10.57 -26.97 -16.11
N VAL A 173 -11.22 -27.21 -17.24
CA VAL A 173 -12.67 -27.26 -17.41
C VAL A 173 -13.07 -28.74 -17.52
N LEU A 174 -13.77 -29.23 -16.50
CA LEU A 174 -14.16 -30.63 -16.35
C LEU A 174 -15.57 -30.91 -16.90
N SER A 175 -16.47 -29.93 -16.81
CA SER A 175 -17.82 -30.00 -17.34
C SER A 175 -18.34 -28.60 -17.71
N ASN A 176 -19.51 -28.55 -18.34
CA ASN A 176 -20.23 -27.29 -18.54
C ASN A 176 -20.73 -26.74 -17.20
N ALA A 177 -20.70 -25.42 -17.05
CA ALA A 177 -21.25 -24.73 -15.89
C ALA A 177 -22.79 -24.86 -15.81
N THR A 178 -23.30 -24.88 -14.60
CA THR A 178 -24.74 -24.77 -14.30
C THR A 178 -25.11 -23.31 -13.99
N PRO A 179 -26.41 -22.96 -13.87
CA PRO A 179 -26.83 -21.63 -13.43
C PRO A 179 -26.31 -21.21 -12.04
N ALA A 180 -25.79 -22.15 -11.23
CA ALA A 180 -25.26 -21.91 -9.89
C ALA A 180 -23.73 -22.06 -9.80
N SER A 181 -23.03 -22.21 -10.93
CA SER A 181 -21.57 -22.36 -10.94
C SER A 181 -20.89 -21.00 -10.95
N PHE A 182 -20.04 -20.73 -9.96
CA PHE A 182 -19.26 -19.49 -9.86
C PHE A 182 -17.84 -19.77 -9.35
N ILE A 183 -16.95 -18.79 -9.55
CA ILE A 183 -15.60 -18.76 -9.00
C ILE A 183 -15.44 -17.44 -8.23
N ASN A 184 -15.00 -17.53 -6.98
CA ASN A 184 -14.67 -16.40 -6.12
C ASN A 184 -13.15 -16.23 -6.08
N ILE A 185 -12.68 -15.06 -6.52
CA ILE A 185 -11.27 -14.70 -6.56
C ILE A 185 -11.03 -13.47 -5.70
N VAL A 186 -10.03 -13.54 -4.85
CA VAL A 186 -9.62 -12.47 -3.93
C VAL A 186 -8.17 -12.13 -4.19
N PHE A 187 -7.87 -10.84 -4.29
CA PHE A 187 -6.51 -10.31 -4.35
C PHE A 187 -6.16 -9.72 -3.00
N VAL A 188 -4.95 -9.99 -2.51
CA VAL A 188 -4.45 -9.47 -1.22
C VAL A 188 -3.19 -8.64 -1.48
N VAL A 189 -3.16 -7.40 -1.00
CA VAL A 189 -2.03 -6.49 -1.07
C VAL A 189 -0.88 -7.00 -0.20
N LYS A 190 0.32 -7.03 -0.76
CA LYS A 190 1.54 -7.41 -0.02
C LYS A 190 1.93 -6.35 1.02
#